data_AF-A0A1M6LJB6-F1
#
_entry.id   AF-A0A1M6LJB6-F1
#
_cell.length_a   1.000
_cell.length_b   1.000
_cell.length_c   1.000
_cell.angle_alpha   90.00
_cell.angle_beta   90.00
_cell.angle_gamma   90.00
#
_symmetry.space_group_name_H-M   'P 1'
#
loop_
_entity.id
_entity.type
_entity.pdbx_description
1 polymer ?
#
loop_
_entity_poly.entity_id
_entity_poly.type
_entity_poly.pdbx_seq_one_letter_code
_entity_poly.pdbx_strand_id
1 'polypeptide(L)'
;MEGYLFLDTYYIPLKAKEEKIIDIMLKRFNEIFSEEYKKRAEEIDMSINDIITIASLIEKEAANDKERSRISGVIYNRLKKGMPLQIDAFSEQNRKMKNGINIA
;
A
#
# COMPACT_ATOMS: atom_id res chain seq x y z
N MET A 1 -12.21 2.36 0.67
CA MET A 1 -11.82 0.98 1.02
C MET A 1 -10.89 0.35 -0.04
N GLU A 2 -10.20 1.14 -0.86
CA GLU A 2 -9.26 0.60 -1.84
C GLU A 2 -7.96 0.16 -1.13
N GLY A 3 -7.40 -1.01 -1.51
CA GLY A 3 -6.12 -1.52 -1.00
C GLY A 3 -6.17 -2.42 0.25
N TYR A 4 -7.35 -2.63 0.85
CA TYR A 4 -7.52 -3.48 2.05
C TYR A 4 -7.95 -4.92 1.76
N LEU A 5 -8.38 -5.20 0.52
CA LEU A 5 -8.68 -6.57 0.09
C LEU A 5 -7.37 -7.19 -0.38
N PHE A 6 -6.77 -8.02 0.47
CA PHE A 6 -5.47 -8.60 0.18
C PHE A 6 -5.56 -9.53 -1.04
N LEU A 7 -4.61 -9.44 -1.96
CA LEU A 7 -4.56 -10.28 -3.16
C LEU A 7 -3.81 -11.56 -2.84
N ASP A 8 -4.52 -12.68 -2.78
CA ASP A 8 -3.96 -14.01 -2.53
C ASP A 8 -4.82 -15.06 -3.26
N THR A 9 -4.37 -16.31 -3.24
CA THR A 9 -5.19 -17.43 -3.72
C THR A 9 -6.17 -17.86 -2.62
N TYR A 10 -7.46 -17.71 -2.88
CA TYR A 10 -8.52 -18.05 -1.92
C TYR A 10 -9.32 -19.27 -2.35
N TYR A 11 -9.59 -20.17 -1.42
CA TYR A 11 -10.55 -21.25 -1.60
C TYR A 11 -11.94 -20.79 -1.14
N ILE A 12 -12.83 -20.56 -2.09
CA ILE A 12 -14.17 -20.02 -1.83
C ILE A 12 -15.22 -21.14 -2.03
N PRO A 13 -16.09 -21.41 -1.05
CA PRO A 13 -17.19 -22.35 -1.23
C PRO A 13 -18.13 -21.91 -2.36
N LEU A 14 -18.61 -22.86 -3.17
CA LEU A 14 -19.46 -22.60 -4.35
C LEU A 14 -20.75 -21.81 -4.07
N LYS A 15 -21.23 -21.80 -2.82
CA LYS A 15 -22.46 -21.09 -2.39
C LYS A 15 -22.16 -19.93 -1.42
N ALA A 16 -20.90 -19.49 -1.34
CA ALA A 16 -20.55 -18.35 -0.51
C ALA A 16 -21.20 -17.07 -1.07
N LYS A 17 -21.74 -16.25 -0.16
CA LYS A 17 -22.19 -14.89 -0.50
C LYS A 17 -20.98 -13.97 -0.68
N GLU A 18 -21.18 -12.88 -1.40
CA GLU A 18 -20.19 -11.84 -1.67
C GLU A 18 -19.58 -11.27 -0.37
N GLU A 19 -20.43 -11.03 0.63
CA GLU A 19 -20.02 -10.59 1.97
C GLU A 19 -18.98 -11.52 2.60
N LYS A 20 -19.17 -12.84 2.43
CA LYS A 20 -18.24 -13.83 2.97
C LYS A 20 -16.88 -13.80 2.28
N ILE A 21 -16.86 -13.47 0.98
CA ILE A 21 -15.62 -13.34 0.21
C ILE A 21 -14.85 -12.11 0.69
N ILE A 22 -15.54 -10.97 0.85
CA ILE A 22 -14.96 -9.73 1.37
C ILE A 22 -14.37 -9.96 2.77
N ASP A 23 -15.10 -10.63 3.66
CA ASP A 23 -14.62 -10.97 5.01
C ASP A 23 -13.35 -11.82 4.99
N ILE A 24 -13.26 -12.80 4.09
CA ILE A 24 -12.06 -13.64 3.93
C ILE A 24 -10.86 -12.78 3.54
N MET A 25 -11.03 -11.90 2.55
CA MET A 25 -9.95 -11.03 2.07
C MET A 25 -9.52 -9.99 3.12
N LEU A 26 -10.48 -9.42 3.86
CA LEU A 26 -10.19 -8.48 4.96
C LEU A 26 -9.49 -9.16 6.13
N LYS A 27 -9.93 -10.38 6.47
CA LYS A 27 -9.27 -11.18 7.51
C LYS A 27 -7.82 -11.48 7.12
N ARG A 28 -7.60 -11.88 5.86
CA ARG A 28 -6.26 -12.13 5.33
C ARG A 28 -5.36 -10.90 5.38
N PHE A 29 -5.91 -9.74 5.02
CA PHE A 29 -5.20 -8.46 5.18
C PHE A 29 -4.76 -8.24 6.64
N ASN A 30 -5.66 -8.42 7.61
CA ASN A 30 -5.33 -8.21 9.03
C ASN A 30 -4.33 -9.23 9.59
N GLU A 31 -4.30 -10.46 9.05
CA GLU A 31 -3.29 -11.47 9.41
C GLU A 31 -1.89 -11.07 8.92
N ILE A 32 -1.80 -10.46 7.75
CA ILE A 32 -0.51 -10.06 7.14
C ILE A 32 -0.05 -8.70 7.65
N PHE A 33 -0.96 -7.74 7.75
CA PHE A 33 -0.70 -6.40 8.26
C PHE A 33 -0.66 -6.42 9.80
N SER A 34 0.40 -7.02 10.32
CA SER A 34 0.66 -7.17 11.75
C SER A 34 0.84 -5.82 12.46
N GLU A 35 0.74 -5.86 13.79
CA GLU A 35 1.04 -4.70 14.65
C GLU A 35 2.47 -4.16 14.47
N GLU A 36 3.41 -4.98 13.99
CA GLU A 36 4.77 -4.52 13.65
C GLU A 36 4.74 -3.49 12.52
N TYR A 37 3.94 -3.71 11.47
CA TYR A 37 3.82 -2.76 10.37
C TYR A 37 3.14 -1.47 10.79
N LYS A 38 2.19 -1.54 11.72
CA LYS A 38 1.56 -0.34 12.31
C LYS A 38 2.57 0.50 13.08
N LYS A 39 3.38 -0.12 13.94
CA LYS A 39 4.45 0.58 14.67
C LYS A 39 5.48 1.20 13.73
N ARG A 40 5.91 0.46 12.70
CA ARG A 40 6.81 1.01 11.68
C ARG A 40 6.21 2.19 10.94
N ALA A 41 4.89 2.21 10.71
CA ALA A 41 4.20 3.33 10.11
C ALA A 41 4.31 4.60 10.97
N GLU A 42 4.10 4.44 12.28
CA GLU A 42 4.25 5.51 13.27
C GLU A 42 5.70 6.01 13.33
N GLU A 43 6.69 5.12 13.27
CA GLU A 43 8.12 5.48 13.28
C GLU A 43 8.53 6.36 12.10
N ILE A 44 7.87 6.22 10.95
CA ILE A 44 8.16 6.98 9.73
C ILE A 44 7.16 8.12 9.47
N ASP A 45 6.31 8.44 10.45
CA ASP A 45 5.24 9.45 10.38
C ASP A 45 4.34 9.30 9.14
N MET A 46 3.94 8.06 8.85
CA MET A 46 3.05 7.75 7.73
C MET A 46 1.77 7.09 8.22
N SER A 47 0.64 7.51 7.65
CA SER A 47 -0.61 6.81 7.93
C SER A 47 -0.62 5.43 7.26
N ILE A 48 -1.41 4.50 7.81
CA ILE A 48 -1.63 3.18 7.21
C ILE A 48 -2.13 3.32 5.75
N ASN A 49 -2.96 4.32 5.48
CA ASN A 49 -3.46 4.59 4.13
C ASN A 49 -2.33 4.98 3.16
N ASP A 50 -1.35 5.76 3.61
CA ASP A 50 -0.22 6.15 2.77
C ASP A 50 0.66 4.94 2.46
N ILE A 51 0.88 4.06 3.45
CA ILE A 51 1.65 2.83 3.26
C ILE A 51 0.95 1.90 2.27
N ILE A 52 -0.35 1.67 2.42
CA ILE A 52 -1.12 0.82 1.49
C ILE A 52 -1.08 1.41 0.08
N THR A 53 -1.21 2.74 -0.03
CA THR A 53 -1.12 3.45 -1.31
C THR A 53 0.24 3.22 -1.96
N ILE A 54 1.34 3.45 -1.24
CA ILE A 54 2.70 3.22 -1.75
C ILE A 54 2.93 1.76 -2.11
N ALA A 55 2.46 0.82 -1.28
CA ALA A 55 2.57 -0.62 -1.56
C ALA A 55 1.86 -0.98 -2.87
N SER A 56 0.65 -0.46 -3.09
CA SER A 56 -0.09 -0.68 -4.35
C SER A 56 0.64 -0.09 -5.58
N LEU A 57 1.33 1.04 -5.43
CA LEU A 57 2.12 1.64 -6.50
C LEU A 57 3.35 0.79 -6.82
N ILE A 58 4.05 0.36 -5.78
CA ILE A 58 5.21 -0.51 -5.92
C ILE A 58 4.81 -1.81 -6.62
N GLU A 59 3.71 -2.44 -6.22
CA GLU A 59 3.24 -3.69 -6.82
C GLU A 59 2.81 -3.53 -8.27
N LYS A 60 2.25 -2.36 -8.63
CA LYS A 60 1.87 -2.07 -10.02
C LYS A 60 3.08 -1.89 -10.94
N GLU A 61 4.18 -1.35 -10.41
CA GLU A 61 5.37 -0.98 -11.20
C GLU A 61 6.44 -2.09 -11.21
N ALA A 62 6.54 -2.87 -10.13
CA ALA A 62 7.56 -3.90 -10.01
C ALA A 62 7.20 -5.13 -10.84
N ALA A 63 8.09 -5.54 -11.75
CA ALA A 63 7.92 -6.81 -12.46
C ALA A 63 8.43 -8.02 -11.63
N ASN A 64 9.27 -7.77 -10.61
CA ASN A 64 9.87 -8.79 -9.76
C ASN A 64 10.34 -8.23 -8.40
N ASP A 65 10.71 -9.13 -7.48
CA ASP A 65 11.12 -8.78 -6.11
C ASP A 65 12.35 -7.85 -6.06
N LYS A 66 13.31 -8.00 -6.96
CA LYS A 66 14.52 -7.16 -6.99
C LYS A 66 14.18 -5.72 -7.37
N GLU A 67 13.27 -5.55 -8.32
CA GLU A 67 12.75 -4.24 -8.68
C GLU A 67 11.91 -3.63 -7.57
N ARG A 68 11.13 -4.46 -6.84
CA ARG A 68 10.30 -4.00 -5.71
C ARG A 68 11.11 -3.21 -4.69
N SER A 69 12.26 -3.73 -4.25
CA SER A 69 13.14 -3.03 -3.30
C SER A 69 13.72 -1.74 -3.87
N ARG A 70 14.11 -1.74 -5.15
CA ARG A 70 14.69 -0.57 -5.82
C ARG A 70 13.66 0.55 -6.01
N ILE A 71 12.46 0.20 -6.49
CA ILE A 71 11.34 1.12 -6.71
C ILE A 71 10.90 1.73 -5.38
N SER A 72 10.77 0.91 -4.34
CA SER A 72 10.49 1.38 -2.97
C SER A 72 11.48 2.45 -2.53
N GLY A 73 12.79 2.18 -2.65
CA GLY A 73 13.83 3.14 -2.31
C GLY A 73 13.74 4.46 -3.10
N VAL A 74 13.42 4.39 -4.40
CA VAL A 74 13.22 5.61 -5.23
C VAL A 74 12.01 6.42 -4.76
N ILE A 75 10.89 5.77 -4.46
CA ILE A 75 9.67 6.44 -3.97
C ILE A 75 9.95 7.18 -2.65
N TYR A 76 10.50 6.48 -1.66
CA TYR A 76 10.82 7.11 -0.36
C TYR A 76 11.83 8.25 -0.50
N ASN A 77 12.86 8.09 -1.34
CA ASN A 77 13.83 9.16 -1.62
C ASN A 77 13.19 10.39 -2.29
N ARG A 78 12.19 10.19 -3.17
CA ARG A 78 11.45 11.28 -3.82
C ARG A 78 10.53 12.00 -2.83
N LEU A 79 9.78 11.25 -2.02
CA LEU A 79 8.91 11.80 -0.97
C LEU A 79 9.70 12.65 0.03
N LYS A 80 10.84 12.14 0.52
CA LYS A 80 11.72 12.88 1.44
C LYS A 80 12.26 14.18 0.86
N LYS A 81 12.42 14.25 -0.47
CA LYS A 81 12.89 15.45 -1.19
C LYS A 81 11.75 16.33 -1.69
N GLY A 82 10.49 16.03 -1.35
CA GLY A 82 9.31 16.74 -1.84
C GLY A 82 9.11 16.67 -3.36
N MET A 83 9.76 15.71 -4.03
CA MET A 83 9.73 15.57 -5.49
C MET A 83 8.46 14.82 -5.93
N PRO A 84 7.86 15.20 -7.07
CA PRO A 84 6.76 14.44 -7.65
C PRO A 84 7.21 13.01 -7.98
N LEU A 85 6.34 12.02 -7.73
CA LEU A 85 6.70 10.62 -7.98
C LEU A 85 6.84 10.30 -9.47
N GLN A 86 6.19 11.06 -10.36
CA GLN A 86 6.23 10.88 -11.83
C GLN A 86 5.92 9.45 -12.26
N ILE A 87 5.01 8.78 -11.53
CA ILE A 87 4.46 7.48 -11.92
C ILE A 87 3.18 7.79 -12.69
N ASP A 88 3.05 7.28 -13.91
CA ASP A 88 1.91 7.55 -14.81
C ASP A 88 0.56 7.23 -14.15
N ALA A 89 0.55 6.29 -13.21
CA ALA A 89 -0.61 5.92 -12.40
C ALA A 89 -1.05 6.96 -11.34
N PHE A 90 -0.26 8.00 -11.06
CA PHE A 90 -0.37 8.80 -9.82
C PHE A 90 -0.36 10.32 -10.03
N SER A 91 -0.50 10.81 -11.26
CA SER A 91 -0.53 12.26 -11.54
C SER A 91 -1.55 13.03 -10.70
N GLU A 92 -2.69 12.42 -10.36
CA GLU A 92 -3.76 13.06 -9.56
C GLU A 92 -3.59 12.96 -8.03
N GLN A 93 -3.10 11.83 -7.48
CA GLN A 93 -2.99 11.62 -6.02
C GLN A 93 -1.76 12.32 -5.39
N ASN A 94 -0.77 12.73 -6.20
CA ASN A 94 0.39 13.55 -5.78
C ASN A 94 -0.01 14.81 -4.99
N ARG A 95 -1.21 15.35 -5.21
CA ARG A 95 -1.65 16.60 -4.56
C ARG A 95 -2.06 16.41 -3.09
N LYS A 96 -2.47 15.20 -2.67
CA LYS A 96 -2.95 14.94 -1.30
C LYS A 96 -1.83 14.59 -0.32
N MET A 97 -0.82 13.80 -0.74
CA MET A 97 0.28 13.42 0.16
C MET A 97 1.22 14.58 0.53
N LYS A 98 1.35 15.60 -0.35
CA LYS A 98 2.13 16.83 -0.05
C LYS A 98 1.62 17.62 1.15
N ASN A 99 0.33 17.51 1.49
CA ASN A 99 -0.29 18.26 2.59
C ASN A 99 -0.42 17.45 3.88
N GLY A 100 -0.12 16.15 3.86
CA GLY A 100 -0.30 15.23 4.98
C GLY A 100 0.99 14.67 5.58
N ILE A 101 2.10 14.67 4.81
CA ILE A 101 3.39 14.18 5.30
C ILE A 101 4.16 15.37 5.89
N ASN A 102 4.09 15.54 7.21
CA ASN A 102 4.86 16.53 7.93
C ASN A 102 6.25 15.96 8.23
N ILE A 103 7.10 15.85 7.21
CA ILE A 103 8.52 15.53 7.44
C ILE A 103 9.20 16.71 8.14
N ALA A 104 9.27 16.64 9.47
CA ALA A 104 10.20 17.42 10.29
C ALA A 104 11.64 16.90 10.16
#